data_AF-A0A7K2LTU4-F1
#
_entry.id   AF-A0A7K2LTU4-F1
#
_cell.length_a   1.000
_cell.length_b   1.000
_cell.length_c   1.000
_cell.angle_alpha   90.00
_cell.angle_beta   90.00
_cell.angle_gamma   90.00
#
_symmetry.space_group_name_H-M   'P 1'
#
loop_
_entity.id
_entity.type
_entity.pdbx_description
1 polymer ?
#
loop_
_entity_poly.entity_id
_entity_poly.type
_entity_poly.pdbx_seq_one_letter_code
_entity_poly.pdbx_strand_id
1 'polypeptide(L)' 'MSGDTGPRRAWHLAEENLRAYDRGELAPPLLWSADAHLAGCGECRERLAAL' A
#
# COMPACT_ATOMS: atom_id res chain seq x y z
N MET A 1 -11.54 -17.77 11.18
CA MET A 1 -11.45 -16.30 11.27
C MET A 1 -10.32 -15.97 12.26
N SER A 2 -9.05 -16.12 11.86
CA SER A 2 -7.92 -15.85 12.75
C SER A 2 -7.25 -14.54 12.34
N GLY A 3 -7.30 -13.56 13.24
CA GLY A 3 -6.65 -12.28 13.11
C GLY A 3 -5.14 -12.44 13.21
N ASP A 4 -4.44 -11.89 12.21
CA ASP A 4 -3.00 -11.68 12.26
C ASP A 4 -2.73 -10.38 13.04
N THR A 5 -2.09 -10.52 14.21
CA THR A 5 -1.46 -9.41 14.94
C THR A 5 0.04 -9.65 14.91
N GLY A 6 0.63 -9.73 13.71
CA GLY A 6 2.07 -9.56 13.52
C GLY A 6 2.43 -8.08 13.55
N PRO A 7 3.66 -7.68 13.97
CA PRO A 7 4.05 -6.28 13.92
C PRO A 7 3.94 -5.80 12.46
N ARG A 8 3.18 -4.72 12.23
CA ARG A 8 2.89 -4.07 10.93
C ARG A 8 4.12 -3.47 10.23
N ARG A 9 5.27 -4.14 10.28
CA ARG A 9 6.60 -3.62 9.93
C ARG A 9 7.30 -4.38 8.80
N ALA A 10 6.69 -5.42 8.22
CA ALA A 10 7.39 -6.26 7.23
C ALA A 10 6.85 -6.16 5.80
N TRP A 11 5.67 -5.58 5.56
CA TRP A 11 5.07 -5.53 4.22
C TRP A 11 4.82 -4.10 3.79
N HIS A 12 5.42 -3.73 2.66
CA HIS A 12 5.20 -2.48 1.94
C HIS A 12 4.59 -2.78 0.57
N LEU A 13 3.92 -1.79 -0.02
CA LEU A 13 3.47 -1.91 -1.40
C LEU A 13 4.68 -2.09 -2.33
N ALA A 14 4.58 -3.07 -3.24
CA ALA A 14 5.53 -3.20 -4.34
C ALA A 14 5.56 -1.91 -5.17
N GLU A 15 6.72 -1.56 -5.71
CA GLU A 15 6.87 -0.31 -6.46
C GLU A 15 5.98 -0.25 -7.69
N GLU A 16 5.75 -1.37 -8.36
CA GLU A 16 4.82 -1.46 -9.49
C GLU A 16 3.39 -1.09 -9.08
N ASN A 17 2.98 -1.48 -7.87
CA ASN A 17 1.67 -1.15 -7.33
C ASN A 17 1.59 0.31 -6.92
N LEU A 18 2.68 0.89 -6.38
CA LEU A 18 2.74 2.34 -6.11
C LEU A 18 2.62 3.14 -7.40
N ARG A 19 3.31 2.74 -8.47
CA ARG A 19 3.22 3.38 -9.79
C ARG A 19 1.84 3.24 -10.42
N ALA A 20 1.22 2.07 -10.31
CA ALA A 20 -0.15 1.87 -10.80
C ALA A 20 -1.17 2.64 -9.96
N TYR A 21 -0.95 2.78 -8.65
CA TYR A 21 -1.76 3.60 -7.76
C TYR A 21 -1.68 5.08 -8.14
N ASP A 22 -0.46 5.60 -8.34
CA ASP A 22 -0.22 6.99 -8.78
C ASP A 22 -0.93 7.32 -10.11
N ARG A 23 -0.88 6.40 -11.07
CA ARG A 23 -1.59 6.53 -12.36
C ARG A 23 -3.10 6.26 -12.30
N GLY A 24 -3.64 5.82 -11.17
CA GLY A 24 -5.05 5.43 -11.05
C GLY A 24 -5.43 4.15 -11.80
N GLU A 25 -4.45 3.28 -12.10
CA GLU A 25 -4.61 2.03 -12.84
C GLU A 25 -4.83 0.81 -11.92
N LEU A 26 -4.72 1.01 -10.61
CA LEU A 26 -4.86 -0.08 -9.64
C LEU A 26 -6.34 -0.49 -9.53
N ALA A 27 -6.64 -1.74 -9.92
CA ALA A 27 -7.99 -2.27 -9.84
C ALA A 27 -8.36 -2.75 -8.43
N PRO A 28 -9.65 -2.69 -8.04
CA PRO A 28 -10.14 -3.40 -6.87
C PRO A 28 -9.92 -4.93 -6.98
N PRO A 29 -9.68 -5.66 -5.88
CA PRO A 29 -9.64 -5.20 -4.49
C PRO A 29 -8.27 -4.63 -4.06
N LEU A 30 -7.25 -4.69 -4.91
CA LEU A 30 -5.90 -4.26 -4.58
C LEU A 30 -5.83 -2.76 -4.26
N LEU A 31 -6.65 -1.95 -4.95
CA LEU A 31 -6.82 -0.52 -4.66
C LEU A 31 -7.16 -0.25 -3.18
N TRP A 32 -8.16 -0.93 -2.64
CA TRP A 32 -8.61 -0.70 -1.27
C TRP A 32 -7.56 -1.12 -0.23
N SER A 33 -6.83 -2.19 -0.52
CA SER A 33 -5.69 -2.61 0.30
C SER A 33 -4.57 -1.58 0.28
N ALA A 34 -4.30 -0.98 -0.88
CA ALA A 34 -3.31 0.08 -1.02
C ALA A 34 -3.72 1.35 -0.25
N ASP A 35 -4.97 1.78 -0.36
CA ASP A 35 -5.53 2.89 0.41
C ASP A 35 -5.38 2.67 1.93
N ALA A 36 -5.82 1.51 2.42
CA ALA A 36 -5.74 1.17 3.84
C ALA A 36 -4.28 1.14 4.34
N HIS A 37 -3.36 0.65 3.50
CA HIS A 37 -1.93 0.63 3.83
C HIS A 37 -1.31 2.03 3.83
N LEU A 38 -1.59 2.85 2.80
CA LEU A 38 -1.08 4.21 2.69
C LEU A 38 -1.59 5.11 3.82
N ALA A 39 -2.79 4.86 4.36
CA ALA A 39 -3.27 5.52 5.57
C ALA A 39 -2.40 5.19 6.80
N GLY A 40 -1.91 3.95 6.91
CA GLY A 40 -1.15 3.45 8.06
C GLY A 40 0.38 3.48 7.96
N CYS A 41 0.95 3.61 6.75
CA CYS A 41 2.39 3.49 6.51
C CYS A 41 3.00 4.79 5.96
N GLY A 42 3.86 5.43 6.75
CA GLY A 42 4.59 6.64 6.35
C GLY A 42 5.57 6.39 5.20
N GLU A 43 6.33 5.30 5.25
CA GLU A 43 7.34 4.98 4.23
C GLU A 43 6.71 4.81 2.84
N CYS A 44 5.58 4.12 2.73
CA CYS A 44 4.90 3.98 1.44
C CYS A 44 4.35 5.31 0.92
N ARG A 45 3.95 6.24 1.80
CA ARG A 45 3.57 7.59 1.38
C ARG A 45 4.76 8.41 0.90
N GLU A 46 5.91 8.31 1.57
CA GLU A 46 7.14 8.98 1.14
C GLU A 46 7.60 8.46 -0.22
N ARG A 47 7.58 7.14 -0.41
CA ARG A 47 7.90 6.50 -1.70
C ARG A 47 6.93 6.91 -2.79
N LEU A 48 5.62 6.99 -2.50
CA LEU A 48 4.60 7.47 -3.44
C LEU A 48 4.83 8.94 -3.82
N ALA A 49 5.15 9.81 -2.85
CA ALA A 49 5.42 11.23 -3.09
C ALA A 49 6.72 11.48 -3.88
N ALA A 50 7.59 10.47 -4.00
CA ALA A 50 8.83 10.51 -4.77
C ALA A 50 8.71 9.88 -6.16
N LEU A 51 7.53 9.37 -6.55
CA LEU A 51 7.24 8.94 -7.92
C LEU A 51 7.03 10.15 -8.83
#